data_AF-A0A8C0HWP4-F1
#
_entry.id   AF-A0A8C0HWP4-F1
#
_cell.length_a   1.000
_cell.length_b   1.000
_cell.length_c   1.000
_cell.angle_alpha   90.00
_cell.angle_beta   90.00
_cell.angle_gamma   90.00
#
_symmetry.space_group_name_H-M   'P 1'
#
loop_
_entity.id
_entity.type
_entity.pdbx_description
1 polymer ?
#
loop_
_entity_poly.entity_id
_entity_poly.type
_entity_poly.pdbx_seq_one_letter_code
_entity_poly.pdbx_strand_id
1 'polypeptide(L)'
;MSYNQAEMKQRKNCKIRIQRQVEIMGKDVSGDQIEDMFEQGKWDVFSENLLADVKGARAMLRLESRIRDLHDLFLQMAMLVEQQADTLDVIEFNVQKTLDCTGQAKVQVRNAMQYKKKNPCRTVCCFCCPCLN
;
A
#
# COMPACT_ATOMS: atom_id res chain seq x y z
N MET A 1 43.94 -47.54 10.21
CA MET A 1 42.87 -47.86 9.25
C MET A 1 41.57 -47.08 9.46
N SER A 2 41.15 -46.81 10.72
CA SER A 2 39.90 -46.07 11.02
C SER A 2 39.79 -44.68 10.35
N TYR A 3 40.87 -43.88 10.35
CA TYR A 3 40.88 -42.54 9.76
C TYR A 3 40.60 -42.53 8.25
N ASN A 4 41.35 -43.34 7.48
CA ASN A 4 41.18 -43.44 6.02
C ASN A 4 39.76 -43.92 5.64
N GLN A 5 39.17 -44.80 6.45
CA GLN A 5 37.80 -45.28 6.24
C GLN A 5 36.75 -44.19 6.52
N ALA A 6 36.98 -43.37 7.56
CA ALA A 6 36.13 -42.22 7.87
C ALA A 6 36.21 -41.15 6.76
N GLU A 7 37.40 -40.86 6.26
CA GLU A 7 37.64 -39.93 5.16
C GLU A 7 36.95 -40.38 3.86
N MET A 8 37.15 -41.64 3.46
CA MET A 8 36.49 -42.22 2.28
C MET A 8 34.97 -42.19 2.39
N LYS A 9 34.43 -42.42 3.59
CA LYS A 9 32.99 -42.30 3.86
C LYS A 9 32.51 -40.85 3.72
N GLN A 10 33.29 -39.89 4.22
CA GLN A 10 32.96 -38.47 4.13
C GLN A 10 32.97 -37.98 2.68
N ARG A 11 34.00 -38.37 1.91
CA ARG A 11 34.10 -38.11 0.47
C ARG A 11 32.89 -38.66 -0.29
N LYS A 12 32.53 -39.93 -0.03
CA LYS A 12 31.36 -40.57 -0.66
C LYS A 12 30.05 -39.85 -0.32
N ASN A 13 29.86 -39.46 0.94
CA ASN A 13 28.68 -38.71 1.37
C ASN A 13 28.62 -37.32 0.73
N CYS A 14 29.76 -36.65 0.61
CA CYS A 14 29.84 -35.34 -0.05
C CYS A 14 29.46 -35.45 -1.54
N LYS A 15 29.98 -36.47 -2.24
CA LYS A 15 29.64 -36.75 -3.64
C LYS A 15 28.14 -36.96 -3.83
N ILE A 16 27.49 -37.77 -2.98
CA ILE A 16 26.03 -38.01 -3.04
C ILE A 16 25.24 -36.71 -2.85
N ARG A 17 25.66 -35.85 -1.91
CA ARG A 17 24.99 -34.57 -1.66
C ARG A 17 25.10 -33.64 -2.86
N ILE A 18 26.29 -33.54 -3.45
CA ILE A 18 26.55 -32.70 -4.62
C ILE A 18 25.72 -33.20 -5.81
N GLN A 19 25.72 -34.51 -6.07
CA GLN A 19 24.95 -35.10 -7.16
C GLN A 19 23.45 -34.81 -7.04
N ARG A 20 22.89 -34.95 -5.84
CA ARG A 20 21.49 -34.55 -5.58
C ARG A 20 21.23 -33.07 -5.84
N GLN A 21 22.16 -32.17 -5.47
CA GLN A 21 21.98 -30.74 -5.76
C GLN A 21 21.95 -30.48 -7.26
N VAL A 22 22.83 -31.12 -8.03
CA VAL A 22 22.87 -31.00 -9.50
C VAL A 22 21.59 -31.53 -10.15
N GLU A 23 21.08 -32.67 -9.67
CA GLU A 23 19.79 -33.24 -10.11
C GLU A 23 18.62 -32.28 -9.83
N ILE A 24 18.56 -31.67 -8.64
CA ILE A 24 17.53 -30.67 -8.27
C ILE A 24 17.63 -29.44 -9.17
N MET A 25 18.83 -29.05 -9.57
CA MET A 25 19.08 -27.93 -10.48
C MET A 25 18.70 -28.27 -11.95
N GLY A 26 18.27 -29.51 -12.23
CA GLY A 26 17.86 -29.95 -13.56
C GLY A 26 19.01 -30.02 -14.56
N LYS A 27 20.27 -30.06 -14.10
CA LYS A 27 21.43 -30.27 -14.98
C LYS A 27 21.76 -31.75 -15.04
N ASP A 28 21.94 -32.26 -16.26
CA ASP A 28 22.29 -33.66 -16.51
C ASP A 28 23.82 -33.81 -16.44
N VAL A 29 24.34 -34.00 -15.23
CA VAL A 29 25.78 -34.18 -14.99
C VAL A 29 26.00 -35.58 -14.45
N SER A 30 26.81 -36.38 -15.15
CA SER A 30 27.09 -37.75 -14.74
C SER A 30 27.96 -37.78 -13.47
N GLY A 31 27.89 -38.88 -12.71
CA GLY A 31 28.72 -39.07 -11.53
C GLY A 31 30.24 -38.99 -11.81
N ASP A 32 30.66 -39.23 -13.05
CA ASP A 32 32.05 -39.13 -13.50
C ASP A 32 32.44 -37.67 -13.77
N GLN A 33 31.54 -36.89 -14.37
CA GLN A 33 31.75 -35.45 -14.54
C GLN A 33 31.85 -34.70 -13.21
N ILE A 34 31.13 -35.14 -12.17
CA ILE A 34 31.26 -34.59 -10.81
C ILE A 34 32.64 -34.89 -10.23
N GLU A 35 33.20 -36.07 -10.52
CA GLU A 35 34.55 -36.45 -10.05
C GLU A 35 35.62 -35.61 -10.77
N ASP A 36 35.48 -35.42 -12.10
CA ASP A 36 36.32 -34.53 -12.90
C ASP A 36 36.27 -33.07 -12.40
N MET A 37 35.10 -32.57 -12.02
CA MET A 37 34.96 -31.23 -11.43
C MET A 37 35.67 -31.12 -10.08
N PHE A 38 35.70 -32.21 -9.30
CA PHE A 38 36.42 -32.28 -8.04
C PHE A 38 37.93 -32.25 -8.25
N GLU A 39 38.43 -32.99 -9.23
CA GLU A 39 39.86 -33.07 -9.57
C GLU A 39 40.38 -31.80 -10.26
N GLN A 40 39.57 -31.18 -11.10
CA GLN A 40 39.93 -29.95 -11.84
C GLN A 40 39.64 -28.67 -11.03
N GLY A 41 38.93 -28.77 -9.90
CA GLY A 41 38.56 -27.63 -9.06
C GLY A 41 37.57 -26.66 -9.70
N LYS A 42 36.82 -27.08 -10.73
CA LYS A 42 35.88 -26.21 -11.47
C LYS A 42 34.48 -26.28 -10.85
N TRP A 43 34.16 -25.32 -9.98
CA TRP A 43 32.91 -25.27 -9.21
C TRP A 43 31.92 -24.17 -9.67
N ASP A 44 32.23 -23.44 -10.74
CA ASP A 44 31.46 -22.26 -11.20
C ASP A 44 29.97 -22.55 -11.45
N VAL A 45 29.66 -23.80 -11.85
CA VAL A 45 28.30 -24.31 -12.07
C VAL A 45 27.41 -24.17 -10.83
N PHE A 46 27.97 -24.25 -9.62
CA PHE A 46 27.23 -24.11 -8.37
C PHE A 46 27.10 -22.64 -7.94
N SER A 47 28.11 -21.81 -8.26
CA SER A 47 28.14 -20.39 -7.89
C SER A 47 27.06 -19.57 -8.60
N GLU A 48 26.81 -19.83 -9.88
CA GLU A 48 25.76 -19.13 -10.63
C GLU A 48 24.36 -19.38 -10.07
N ASN A 49 24.09 -20.62 -9.66
CA ASN A 49 22.78 -21.01 -9.16
C ASN A 49 22.54 -20.51 -7.73
N LEU A 50 23.56 -20.53 -6.87
CA LEU A 50 23.47 -19.88 -5.56
C LEU A 50 23.12 -18.39 -5.70
N LEU A 51 23.70 -17.70 -6.68
CA LEU A 51 23.37 -16.31 -6.97
C LEU A 51 21.92 -16.16 -7.48
N ALA A 52 21.45 -17.08 -8.32
CA ALA A 52 20.08 -17.10 -8.82
C ALA A 52 19.07 -17.32 -7.68
N ASP A 53 19.33 -18.25 -6.77
CA ASP A 53 18.51 -18.53 -5.59
C ASP A 53 18.43 -17.31 -4.67
N VAL A 54 19.57 -16.66 -4.39
CA VAL A 54 19.61 -15.43 -3.59
C VAL A 54 18.82 -14.31 -4.27
N LYS A 55 18.90 -14.18 -5.60
CA LYS A 55 18.11 -13.21 -6.35
C LYS A 55 16.61 -13.53 -6.28
N GLY A 56 16.22 -14.80 -6.42
CA GLY A 56 14.84 -15.26 -6.29
C GLY A 56 14.26 -14.97 -4.91
N ALA A 57 14.98 -15.33 -3.85
CA ALA A 57 14.59 -15.03 -2.47
C ALA A 57 14.43 -13.52 -2.23
N ARG A 58 15.35 -12.69 -2.74
CA ARG A 58 15.25 -11.22 -2.67
C ARG A 58 14.03 -10.69 -3.43
N ALA A 59 13.70 -11.26 -4.58
CA ALA A 59 12.51 -10.87 -5.35
C ALA A 59 11.21 -11.20 -4.58
N MET A 60 11.16 -12.37 -3.94
CA MET A 60 10.03 -12.79 -3.12
C MET A 60 9.83 -11.87 -1.90
N LEU A 61 10.90 -11.52 -1.18
CA LEU A 61 10.86 -10.57 -0.06
C LEU A 61 10.36 -9.18 -0.49
N ARG A 62 10.78 -8.72 -1.67
CA ARG A 62 10.30 -7.45 -2.25
C ARG A 62 8.81 -7.51 -2.57
N LEU A 63 8.32 -8.62 -3.10
CA LEU A 63 6.90 -8.80 -3.37
C LEU A 63 6.09 -8.80 -2.08
N GLU A 64 6.55 -9.52 -1.05
CA GLU A 64 5.90 -9.56 0.27
C GLU A 64 5.83 -8.16 0.91
N SER A 65 6.90 -7.36 0.81
CA SER A 65 6.89 -5.96 1.25
C SER A 65 5.80 -5.15 0.54
N ARG A 66 5.72 -5.25 -0.79
CA ARG A 66 4.70 -4.52 -1.58
C ARG A 66 3.27 -4.94 -1.22
N ILE A 67 3.04 -6.23 -0.95
CA ILE A 67 1.74 -6.74 -0.52
C ILE A 67 1.37 -6.15 0.86
N ARG A 68 2.33 -6.10 1.80
CA ARG A 68 2.12 -5.43 3.09
C ARG A 68 1.77 -3.96 2.93
N ASP A 69 2.53 -3.23 2.10
CA ASP A 69 2.27 -1.80 1.88
C ASP A 69 0.86 -1.56 1.30
N LEU A 70 0.42 -2.40 0.35
CA LEU A 70 -0.93 -2.34 -0.20
C LEU A 70 -1.99 -2.68 0.86
N HIS A 71 -1.76 -3.72 1.67
CA HIS A 71 -2.67 -4.09 2.76
C HIS A 71 -2.86 -2.93 3.75
N ASP A 72 -1.77 -2.25 4.12
CA ASP A 72 -1.83 -1.10 5.03
C ASP A 72 -2.57 0.08 4.40
N LEU A 73 -2.44 0.30 3.09
CA LEU A 73 -3.24 1.29 2.37
C LEU A 73 -4.74 0.95 2.40
N PHE A 74 -5.09 -0.33 2.19
CA PHE A 74 -6.49 -0.78 2.28
C PHE A 74 -7.04 -0.60 3.68
N LEU A 75 -6.25 -0.86 4.73
CA LEU A 75 -6.66 -0.65 6.11
C LEU A 75 -6.91 0.84 6.41
N GLN A 76 -6.02 1.72 5.95
CA GLN A 76 -6.20 3.18 6.06
C GLN A 76 -7.45 3.66 5.33
N MET A 77 -7.71 3.13 4.13
CA MET A 77 -8.91 3.45 3.37
C MET A 77 -10.18 2.96 4.07
N ALA A 78 -10.16 1.76 4.67
CA ALA A 78 -11.28 1.24 5.46
C ALA A 78 -11.60 2.14 6.66
N MET A 79 -10.57 2.58 7.41
CA MET A 79 -10.75 3.52 8.52
C MET A 79 -11.33 4.86 8.05
N LEU A 80 -10.88 5.40 6.91
CA LEU A 80 -11.42 6.64 6.35
C LEU A 80 -12.89 6.49 5.92
N VAL A 81 -13.26 5.37 5.31
CA VAL A 81 -14.63 5.06 4.91
C VAL A 81 -15.54 4.93 6.14
N GLU A 82 -15.08 4.25 7.20
CA GLU A 82 -15.81 4.18 8.48
C GLU A 82 -15.99 5.56 9.11
N GLN A 83 -14.95 6.39 9.14
CA GLN A 83 -15.04 7.76 9.67
C GLN A 83 -15.98 8.65 8.85
N GLN A 84 -16.06 8.44 7.54
CA GLN A 84 -16.90 9.19 6.62
C GLN A 84 -18.28 8.56 6.40
N ALA A 85 -18.61 7.45 7.07
CA ALA A 85 -19.83 6.68 6.86
C ALA A 85 -21.10 7.52 7.05
N ASP A 86 -21.09 8.46 8.00
CA ASP A 86 -22.21 9.40 8.25
C ASP A 86 -22.41 10.42 7.11
N THR A 87 -21.40 10.62 6.26
CA THR A 87 -21.41 11.58 5.14
C THR A 87 -21.34 10.92 3.76
N LEU A 88 -21.47 9.59 3.68
CA LEU A 88 -21.52 8.88 2.40
C LEU A 88 -22.71 9.31 1.55
N ASP A 89 -23.80 9.76 2.17
CA ASP A 89 -24.91 10.39 1.47
C ASP A 89 -24.61 11.88 1.22
N VAL A 90 -23.61 12.11 0.37
CA VAL A 90 -23.14 13.44 -0.06
C VAL A 90 -24.30 14.27 -0.61
N ILE A 91 -25.31 13.63 -1.20
CA ILE A 91 -26.51 14.30 -1.68
C ILE A 91 -27.34 14.80 -0.50
N GLU A 92 -27.70 13.95 0.46
CA GLU A 92 -28.48 14.35 1.64
C GLU A 92 -27.76 15.46 2.43
N PHE A 93 -26.45 15.32 2.66
CA PHE A 93 -25.66 16.33 3.37
C PHE A 93 -25.65 17.69 2.66
N ASN A 94 -25.40 17.70 1.35
CA ASN A 94 -25.38 18.95 0.57
C ASN A 94 -26.77 19.58 0.44
N VAL A 95 -27.82 18.76 0.33
CA VAL A 95 -29.22 19.21 0.32
C VAL A 95 -29.57 19.84 1.67
N GLN A 96 -29.25 19.17 2.79
CA GLN A 96 -29.52 19.68 4.13
C GLN A 96 -28.78 21.01 4.38
N LYS A 97 -27.50 21.09 4.01
CA LYS A 97 -26.71 22.32 4.14
C LYS A 97 -27.28 23.47 3.31
N THR A 98 -27.77 23.19 2.11
CA THR A 98 -28.43 24.19 1.25
C THR A 98 -29.75 24.66 1.86
N LEU A 99 -30.54 23.74 2.41
CA LEU A 99 -31.79 24.06 3.13
C LEU A 99 -31.53 24.96 4.33
N ASP A 100 -30.51 24.66 5.14
CA ASP A 100 -30.16 25.48 6.31
C ASP A 100 -29.73 26.89 5.91
N CYS A 101 -28.88 27.02 4.89
CA CYS A 101 -28.45 28.32 4.38
C CYS A 101 -29.62 29.16 3.83
N THR A 102 -30.49 28.55 3.03
CA THR A 102 -31.68 29.23 2.48
C THR A 102 -32.69 29.59 3.56
N GLY A 103 -32.86 28.74 4.57
CA GLY A 103 -33.67 29.01 5.76
C GLY A 103 -33.17 30.23 6.54
N GLN A 104 -31.86 30.31 6.80
CA GLN A 104 -31.25 31.47 7.46
C GLN A 104 -31.40 32.75 6.64
N ALA A 105 -31.16 32.68 5.32
CA ALA A 105 -31.34 33.82 4.42
C ALA A 105 -32.80 34.33 4.44
N LYS A 106 -33.78 33.42 4.44
CA LYS A 106 -35.21 33.78 4.54
C LYS A 106 -35.54 34.50 5.85
N VAL A 107 -34.97 34.06 6.97
CA VAL A 107 -35.15 34.73 8.27
C VAL A 107 -34.56 36.14 8.24
N GLN A 108 -33.35 36.29 7.70
CA GLN A 108 -32.71 37.61 7.57
C GLN A 108 -33.51 38.56 6.68
N VAL A 109 -33.99 38.11 5.52
CA VAL A 109 -34.83 38.90 4.61
C VAL A 109 -36.14 39.30 5.28
N ARG A 110 -36.79 38.37 6.00
CA ARG A 110 -38.02 38.67 6.74
C ARG A 110 -37.78 39.72 7.81
N ASN A 111 -36.70 39.60 8.57
CA ASN A 111 -36.34 40.58 9.58
C ASN A 111 -36.08 41.94 8.95
N ALA A 112 -35.33 42.00 7.83
CA ALA A 112 -35.08 43.24 7.10
C ALA A 112 -36.39 43.91 6.61
N MET A 113 -37.36 43.14 6.10
CA MET A 113 -38.67 43.67 5.74
C MET A 113 -39.44 44.21 6.95
N GLN A 114 -39.41 43.51 8.09
CA GLN A 114 -40.06 43.97 9.31
C GLN A 114 -39.41 45.26 9.83
N TYR A 115 -38.08 45.36 9.81
CA TYR A 115 -37.37 46.60 10.13
C TYR A 115 -37.80 47.74 9.20
N LYS A 116 -37.88 47.52 7.88
CA LYS A 116 -38.37 48.54 6.93
C LYS A 116 -39.81 48.98 7.25
N LYS A 117 -40.72 48.03 7.54
CA LYS A 117 -42.13 48.32 7.85
C LYS A 117 -42.32 49.04 9.20
N LYS A 118 -41.53 48.67 10.22
CA LYS A 118 -41.59 49.25 11.57
C LYS A 118 -40.90 50.61 11.70
N ASN A 119 -40.18 51.06 10.66
CA ASN A 119 -39.54 52.38 10.60
C ASN A 119 -40.16 53.29 9.51
N PRO A 120 -41.48 53.56 9.54
CA PRO A 120 -42.13 54.43 8.56
C PRO A 120 -41.63 55.88 8.63
N CYS A 121 -41.00 56.28 9.75
CA CYS A 121 -40.37 57.60 9.89
C CYS A 121 -39.26 57.86 8.86
N ARG A 122 -38.63 56.86 8.26
CA ARG A 122 -37.72 57.07 7.12
C ARG A 122 -38.42 57.51 5.84
N THR A 123 -39.69 57.13 5.67
CA THR A 123 -40.51 57.51 4.50
C THR A 123 -41.27 58.82 4.74
N VAL A 124 -41.67 59.10 5.99
CA VAL A 124 -42.49 60.26 6.37
C VAL A 124 -41.66 61.46 6.86
N CYS A 125 -40.50 61.23 7.50
CA CYS A 125 -39.60 62.29 7.99
C CYS A 125 -38.43 62.53 7.00
N CYS A 126 -38.74 62.63 5.70
CA CYS A 126 -37.77 62.94 4.65
C CYS A 126 -37.66 64.46 4.40
N PHE A 127 -37.82 65.28 5.46
CA PHE A 127 -37.60 66.73 5.37
C PHE A 127 -36.44 67.20 6.26
N CYS A 128 -36.01 66.40 7.24
CA CYS A 128 -34.97 66.79 8.20
C CYS A 128 -33.71 65.90 8.15
N CYS A 129 -33.73 64.76 7.45
CA CYS A 129 -32.57 63.89 7.30
C CYS A 129 -32.42 63.48 5.83
N PRO A 130 -31.42 63.98 5.08
CA PRO A 130 -31.11 63.44 3.77
C PRO A 130 -30.65 62.00 3.96
N CYS A 131 -31.47 61.04 3.55
CA CYS A 131 -31.14 59.63 3.58
C CYS A 131 -29.96 59.40 2.62
N LEU A 132 -28.79 59.18 3.22
CA LEU A 132 -27.48 58.91 2.62
C LEU A 132 -27.56 57.89 1.46
N ASN A 133 -26.84 58.20 0.37
CA ASN A 133 -26.50 57.29 -0.75
C ASN A 133 -25.95 55.95 -0.26
#